data_AF-A0A932S2G5-F1
#
_entry.id   AF-A0A932S2G5-F1
#
_cell.length_a   1.000
_cell.length_b   1.000
_cell.length_c   1.000
_cell.angle_alpha   90.00
_cell.angle_beta   90.00
_cell.angle_gamma   90.00
#
_symmetry.space_group_name_H-M   'P 1'
#
loop_
_entity.id
_entity.type
_entity.pdbx_description
1 polymer ?
#
loop_
_entity_poly.entity_id
_entity_poly.type
_entity_poly.pdbx_seq_one_letter_code
_entity_poly.pdbx_strand_id
1 'polypeptide(L)'
;FAGTEAARVHFSIGKKVASWDVGYSFRPNDLIQQEPRRVLFQHPLEGRPMVLAERFGSDSAFTAVAYRHEPRADDKPTFALKENALALRSYTHFGPADLYLYGQWGESTRATAGSSASWVATDSLELHGSYRKTGRYPSPVLDASAAVVAAQNPYAFAQQNERADQALVGFTWTSESKLSFIVEALYDGTAPSDAFWTAWQSRTDALRAVAAAPGPVPLSAVGGNLGWQATQLSANLLRRKNAFLRASWTHERWQPSIDVLYSPSDRGAVATAALAWQGERIRIDVGGRAFLGPENSLYAQTPVKRVGFLQLTAAF
;
A
#
# COMPACT_ATOMS: atom_id res chain seq x y z
N PHE A 1 -16.51 -23.19 -1.70
CA PHE A 1 -17.28 -21.99 -2.11
C PHE A 1 -18.60 -22.50 -2.67
N ALA A 2 -19.74 -21.97 -2.24
CA ALA A 2 -21.06 -22.41 -2.70
C ALA A 2 -21.83 -21.20 -3.25
N GLY A 3 -22.52 -21.37 -4.37
CA GLY A 3 -23.32 -20.33 -5.01
C GLY A 3 -24.61 -20.88 -5.62
N THR A 4 -25.61 -20.02 -5.75
CA THR A 4 -26.91 -20.31 -6.36
C THR A 4 -27.27 -19.17 -7.30
N GLU A 5 -27.83 -19.49 -8.46
CA GLU A 5 -28.24 -18.52 -9.47
C GLU A 5 -29.77 -18.39 -9.48
N ALA A 6 -30.27 -17.16 -9.32
CA ALA A 6 -31.67 -16.83 -9.52
C ALA A 6 -31.73 -15.51 -10.28
N ALA A 7 -32.25 -15.53 -11.51
CA ALA A 7 -32.52 -14.35 -12.34
C ALA A 7 -31.39 -13.28 -12.32
N ARG A 8 -30.28 -13.52 -13.03
CA ARG A 8 -29.12 -12.59 -13.15
C ARG A 8 -28.46 -12.18 -11.82
N VAL A 9 -28.85 -12.78 -10.70
CA VAL A 9 -28.26 -12.57 -9.39
C VAL A 9 -27.55 -13.84 -8.94
N HIS A 10 -26.28 -13.69 -8.58
CA HIS A 10 -25.42 -14.73 -8.07
C HIS A 10 -25.10 -14.47 -6.59
N PHE A 11 -25.30 -15.48 -5.76
CA PHE A 11 -24.96 -15.42 -4.34
C PHE A 11 -23.73 -16.27 -4.05
N SER A 12 -22.95 -15.86 -3.07
CA SER A 12 -21.72 -16.55 -2.71
C SER A 12 -21.37 -16.38 -1.24
N ILE A 13 -20.89 -17.46 -0.63
CA ILE A 13 -20.38 -17.46 0.74
C ILE A 13 -19.07 -18.24 0.83
N GLY A 14 -18.09 -17.68 1.55
CA GLY A 14 -16.82 -18.35 1.84
C GLY A 14 -15.65 -17.39 1.89
N LYS A 15 -14.44 -17.93 1.70
CA LYS A 15 -13.22 -17.12 1.54
C LYS A 15 -12.99 -16.80 0.07
N LYS A 16 -12.80 -15.53 -0.27
CA LYS A 16 -12.49 -15.07 -1.64
C LYS A 16 -11.43 -13.96 -1.60
N VAL A 17 -10.52 -13.96 -2.56
CA VAL A 17 -9.63 -12.81 -2.82
C VAL A 17 -10.46 -11.78 -3.59
N ALA A 18 -10.58 -10.57 -3.04
CA ALA A 18 -11.38 -9.51 -3.63
C ALA A 18 -10.55 -8.23 -3.72
N SER A 19 -10.13 -7.92 -4.94
CA SER A 19 -9.32 -6.77 -5.31
C SER A 19 -10.14 -5.96 -6.32
N TRP A 20 -10.37 -4.69 -6.04
CA TRP A 20 -11.43 -3.91 -6.71
C TRP A 20 -10.91 -2.70 -7.47
N ASP A 21 -9.76 -2.18 -7.09
CA ASP A 21 -9.24 -0.95 -7.67
C ASP A 21 -8.40 -1.19 -8.93
N VAL A 22 -8.05 -0.13 -9.66
CA VAL A 22 -7.36 -0.15 -10.96
C VAL A 22 -5.86 0.15 -10.86
N GLY A 23 -5.38 0.67 -9.73
CA GLY A 23 -3.98 1.07 -9.57
C GLY A 23 -2.96 -0.06 -9.46
N TYR A 24 -1.69 0.21 -9.71
CA TYR A 24 -0.63 -0.80 -9.65
C TYR A 24 0.17 -0.72 -8.35
N SER A 25 0.66 0.46 -7.98
CA SER A 25 1.45 0.65 -6.75
C SER A 25 0.62 1.08 -5.54
N PHE A 26 -0.54 1.69 -5.77
CA PHE A 26 -1.45 2.18 -4.74
C PHE A 26 -2.90 1.95 -5.18
N ARG A 27 -3.70 1.34 -4.30
CA ARG A 27 -5.10 1.00 -4.60
C ARG A 27 -6.00 1.40 -3.44
N PRO A 28 -6.40 2.67 -3.34
CA PRO A 28 -7.25 3.10 -2.25
C PRO A 28 -8.62 2.38 -2.27
N ASN A 29 -9.18 1.96 -3.39
CA ASN A 29 -10.49 1.29 -3.45
C ASN A 29 -10.45 -0.24 -3.22
N ASP A 30 -9.31 -0.82 -2.82
CA ASP A 30 -9.23 -2.20 -2.34
C ASP A 30 -9.76 -2.29 -0.89
N LEU A 31 -11.08 -2.18 -0.76
CA LEU A 31 -11.77 -2.06 0.54
C LEU A 31 -11.74 -3.34 1.38
N ILE A 32 -11.76 -4.50 0.72
CA ILE A 32 -11.90 -5.82 1.38
C ILE A 32 -10.52 -6.39 1.73
N GLN A 33 -9.59 -6.33 0.78
CA GLN A 33 -8.25 -6.87 0.91
C GLN A 33 -7.22 -5.84 0.45
N GLN A 34 -6.64 -5.14 1.42
CA GLN A 34 -5.52 -4.26 1.17
C GLN A 34 -4.24 -5.09 1.10
N GLU A 35 -3.58 -5.05 -0.06
CA GLU A 35 -2.38 -5.84 -0.32
C GLU A 35 -1.13 -5.08 0.16
N PRO A 36 -0.17 -5.74 0.85
CA PRO A 36 1.15 -5.18 1.07
C PRO A 36 1.86 -5.01 -0.28
N ARG A 37 2.03 -3.77 -0.73
CA ARG A 37 2.69 -3.48 -2.01
C ARG A 37 4.15 -3.14 -1.81
N ARG A 38 4.95 -3.45 -2.83
CA ARG A 38 6.41 -3.35 -2.79
C ARG A 38 7.04 -4.32 -1.78
N VAL A 39 6.41 -5.46 -1.52
CA VAL A 39 7.13 -6.60 -0.91
C VAL A 39 8.24 -7.05 -1.86
N LEU A 40 9.35 -7.56 -1.30
CA LEU A 40 10.44 -8.12 -2.12
C LEU A 40 10.00 -9.44 -2.78
N PHE A 41 9.05 -10.12 -2.15
CA PHE A 41 8.47 -11.37 -2.62
C PHE A 41 6.96 -11.27 -2.51
N GLN A 42 6.24 -11.61 -3.58
CA GLN A 42 4.79 -11.70 -3.51
C GLN A 42 4.40 -13.02 -2.84
N HIS A 43 3.64 -12.92 -1.75
CA HIS A 43 3.01 -14.08 -1.13
C HIS A 43 1.65 -14.35 -1.79
N PRO A 44 1.22 -15.62 -1.91
CA PRO A 44 -0.12 -15.93 -2.38
C PRO A 44 -1.17 -15.19 -1.54
N LEU A 45 -2.10 -14.52 -2.20
CA LEU A 45 -3.19 -13.85 -1.52
C LEU A 45 -4.13 -14.91 -0.94
N GLU A 46 -4.24 -14.94 0.39
CA GLU A 46 -5.29 -15.71 1.04
C GLU A 46 -6.57 -14.86 1.10
N GLY A 47 -7.70 -15.42 0.66
CA GLY A 47 -8.99 -14.74 0.63
C GLY A 47 -9.54 -14.37 2.01
N ARG A 48 -10.45 -13.39 2.04
CA ARG A 48 -11.16 -12.94 3.24
C ARG A 48 -12.53 -13.62 3.35
N PRO A 49 -13.02 -13.97 4.56
CA PRO A 49 -14.36 -14.51 4.74
C PRO A 49 -15.41 -13.44 4.41
N MET A 50 -16.34 -13.78 3.52
CA MET A 50 -17.37 -12.86 3.06
C MET A 50 -18.65 -13.55 2.59
N VAL A 51 -19.72 -12.78 2.58
CA VAL A 51 -20.97 -13.06 1.87
C VAL A 51 -21.10 -12.01 0.77
N LEU A 52 -21.40 -12.47 -0.44
CA LEU A 52 -21.46 -11.64 -1.63
C LEU A 52 -22.74 -11.92 -2.42
N ALA A 53 -23.32 -10.85 -2.95
CA ALA A 53 -24.41 -10.87 -3.91
C ALA A 53 -24.02 -10.02 -5.11
N GLU A 54 -24.10 -10.58 -6.31
CA GLU A 54 -23.74 -9.94 -7.56
C GLU A 54 -24.91 -9.96 -8.52
N ARG A 55 -25.23 -8.82 -9.12
CA ARG A 55 -26.19 -8.70 -10.21
C ARG A 55 -25.48 -8.25 -11.47
N PHE A 56 -25.69 -8.98 -12.57
CA PHE A 56 -25.07 -8.68 -13.86
C PHE A 56 -26.07 -8.10 -14.87
N GLY A 57 -25.63 -7.06 -15.58
CA GLY A 57 -26.24 -6.53 -16.80
C GLY A 57 -25.39 -6.88 -18.03
N SER A 58 -25.68 -6.26 -19.17
CA SER A 58 -24.85 -6.40 -20.38
C SER A 58 -23.51 -5.70 -20.21
N ASP A 59 -23.54 -4.46 -19.72
CA ASP A 59 -22.39 -3.56 -19.62
C ASP A 59 -22.22 -3.03 -18.20
N SER A 60 -22.82 -3.71 -17.21
CA SER A 60 -22.78 -3.26 -15.82
C SER A 60 -22.85 -4.43 -14.85
N ALA A 61 -22.32 -4.20 -13.65
CA ALA A 61 -22.49 -5.11 -12.53
C ALA A 61 -22.69 -4.34 -11.25
N PHE A 62 -23.48 -4.90 -10.34
CA PHE A 62 -23.63 -4.41 -8.98
C PHE A 62 -23.26 -5.52 -8.01
N THR A 63 -22.33 -5.24 -7.11
CA THR A 63 -21.84 -6.18 -6.10
C THR A 63 -22.12 -5.62 -4.71
N ALA A 64 -22.77 -6.40 -3.86
CA ALA A 64 -22.87 -6.14 -2.43
C ALA A 64 -22.06 -7.19 -1.67
N VAL A 65 -21.25 -6.76 -0.70
CA VAL A 65 -20.40 -7.64 0.10
C VAL A 65 -20.54 -7.29 1.58
N ALA A 66 -20.79 -8.30 2.40
CA ALA A 66 -20.55 -8.26 3.83
C ALA A 66 -19.29 -9.05 4.13
N TYR A 67 -18.32 -8.46 4.83
CA TYR A 67 -17.06 -9.13 5.12
C TYR A 67 -16.54 -8.79 6.51
N ARG A 68 -15.68 -9.68 7.00
CA ARG A 68 -14.92 -9.49 8.23
C ARG A 68 -13.44 -9.51 7.90
N HIS A 69 -12.77 -8.42 8.27
CA HIS A 69 -11.33 -8.28 8.25
C HIS A 69 -10.79 -8.55 9.65
N GLU A 70 -9.95 -9.57 9.76
CA GLU A 70 -9.16 -9.82 10.96
C GLU A 70 -7.68 -9.66 10.64
N PRO A 71 -6.93 -8.92 11.46
CA PRO A 71 -5.47 -8.95 11.44
C PRO A 71 -4.96 -10.38 11.44
N ARG A 72 -4.08 -10.70 10.49
CA ARG A 72 -3.31 -11.94 10.52
C ARG A 72 -2.05 -11.78 11.35
N ALA A 73 -1.44 -12.90 11.74
CA ALA A 73 -0.23 -12.89 12.55
C ALA A 73 0.98 -12.22 11.86
N ASP A 74 0.98 -12.19 10.53
CA ASP A 74 1.97 -11.52 9.67
C ASP A 74 1.63 -10.05 9.38
N ASP A 75 0.40 -9.60 9.67
CA ASP A 75 0.05 -8.19 9.53
C ASP A 75 0.83 -7.39 10.58
N LYS A 76 1.55 -6.35 10.13
CA LYS A 76 2.24 -5.46 11.06
C LYS A 76 1.18 -4.86 12.01
N PRO A 77 1.33 -5.01 13.34
CA PRO A 77 0.30 -4.65 14.31
C PRO A 77 -0.09 -3.16 14.27
N THR A 78 0.77 -2.32 13.69
CA THR A 78 0.56 -0.89 13.47
C THR A 78 -0.48 -0.54 12.40
N PHE A 79 -0.86 -1.47 11.50
CA PHE A 79 -1.77 -1.17 10.37
C PHE A 79 -3.01 -2.08 10.32
N ALA A 80 -3.07 -3.09 11.17
CA ALA A 80 -4.08 -4.13 11.08
C ALA A 80 -5.37 -3.70 11.80
N LEU A 81 -6.28 -3.06 11.07
CA LEU A 81 -7.58 -2.68 11.58
C LEU A 81 -8.53 -3.88 11.51
N LYS A 82 -8.97 -4.39 12.66
CA LYS A 82 -10.10 -5.32 12.69
C LYS A 82 -11.35 -4.57 12.23
N GLU A 83 -12.02 -5.09 11.22
CA GLU A 83 -13.14 -4.40 10.60
C GLU A 83 -14.25 -5.37 10.23
N ASN A 84 -15.47 -5.13 10.70
CA ASN A 84 -16.67 -5.66 10.06
C ASN A 84 -17.27 -4.56 9.19
N ALA A 85 -17.59 -4.88 7.95
CA ALA A 85 -18.08 -3.88 7.02
C ALA A 85 -19.03 -4.44 5.97
N LEU A 86 -19.88 -3.54 5.50
CA LEU A 86 -20.69 -3.70 4.30
C LEU A 86 -20.09 -2.82 3.21
N ALA A 87 -19.89 -3.39 2.03
CA ALA A 87 -19.39 -2.67 0.87
C ALA A 87 -20.26 -2.92 -0.35
N LEU A 88 -20.42 -1.89 -1.15
CA LEU A 88 -21.13 -1.88 -2.42
C LEU A 88 -20.16 -1.45 -3.51
N ARG A 89 -20.26 -2.09 -4.67
CA ARG A 89 -19.53 -1.73 -5.89
C ARG A 89 -20.51 -1.68 -7.05
N SER A 90 -20.48 -0.60 -7.80
CA SER A 90 -21.10 -0.51 -9.12
C SER A 90 -20.00 -0.48 -10.17
N TYR A 91 -20.19 -1.23 -11.24
CA TYR A 91 -19.34 -1.27 -12.41
C TYR A 91 -20.17 -0.92 -13.63
N THR A 92 -19.62 -0.10 -14.52
CA THR A 92 -20.18 0.13 -15.85
C THR A 92 -19.07 0.23 -16.88
N HIS A 93 -19.28 -0.46 -18.00
CA HIS A 93 -18.43 -0.46 -19.18
C HIS A 93 -18.96 0.53 -20.23
N PHE A 94 -18.06 1.31 -20.84
CA PHE A 94 -18.39 2.31 -21.85
C PHE A 94 -17.31 2.34 -22.95
N GLY A 95 -17.46 1.46 -23.95
CA GLY A 95 -16.54 1.39 -25.09
C GLY A 95 -15.12 0.99 -24.64
N PRO A 96 -14.10 1.85 -24.78
CA PRO A 96 -12.75 1.53 -24.30
C PRO A 96 -12.53 1.82 -22.81
N ALA A 97 -13.56 2.26 -22.07
CA ALA A 97 -13.44 2.69 -20.69
C ALA A 97 -14.30 1.88 -19.72
N ASP A 98 -13.81 1.75 -18.49
CA ASP A 98 -14.51 1.15 -17.36
C ASP A 98 -14.61 2.17 -16.23
N LEU A 99 -15.80 2.24 -15.60
CA LEU A 99 -16.06 3.08 -14.44
C LEU A 99 -16.51 2.22 -13.26
N TYR A 100 -15.99 2.55 -12.09
CA TYR A 100 -16.32 1.91 -10.84
C TYR A 100 -16.71 2.94 -9.78
N LEU A 101 -17.75 2.64 -9.02
CA LEU A 101 -18.16 3.40 -7.84
C LEU A 101 -18.18 2.47 -6.64
N TYR A 102 -17.74 2.98 -5.49
CA TYR A 102 -17.63 2.23 -4.25
C TYR A 102 -18.32 2.97 -3.11
N GLY A 103 -19.00 2.21 -2.25
CA GLY A 103 -19.50 2.68 -0.97
C GLY A 103 -19.21 1.63 0.09
N GLN A 104 -18.81 2.04 1.28
CA GLN A 104 -18.61 1.15 2.42
C GLN A 104 -19.10 1.81 3.69
N TRP A 105 -19.65 0.98 4.56
CA TRP A 105 -19.84 1.31 5.96
C TRP A 105 -19.16 0.27 6.84
N GLY A 106 -18.12 0.70 7.55
CA GLY A 106 -17.36 -0.13 8.47
C GLY A 106 -17.50 0.32 9.93
N GLU A 107 -17.28 -0.60 10.87
CA GLU A 107 -17.30 -0.31 12.32
C GLU A 107 -16.26 0.75 12.72
N SER A 108 -15.04 0.64 12.21
CA SER A 108 -13.95 1.57 12.55
C SER A 108 -13.74 2.63 11.48
N THR A 109 -13.79 2.28 10.19
CA THR A 109 -13.58 3.24 9.08
C THR A 109 -14.77 4.15 8.83
N ARG A 110 -15.96 3.75 9.30
CA ARG A 110 -17.25 4.45 9.09
C ARG A 110 -17.56 4.58 7.60
N ALA A 111 -18.24 5.67 7.21
CA ALA A 111 -18.62 5.90 5.83
C ALA A 111 -17.39 6.14 4.95
N THR A 112 -17.24 5.32 3.92
CA THR A 112 -16.21 5.45 2.90
C THR A 112 -16.88 5.45 1.53
N ALA A 113 -16.44 6.33 0.65
CA ALA A 113 -16.90 6.39 -0.73
C ALA A 113 -15.70 6.52 -1.67
N GLY A 114 -15.81 5.98 -2.87
CA GLY A 114 -14.73 6.05 -3.84
C GLY A 114 -15.20 5.85 -5.27
N SER A 115 -14.29 6.09 -6.19
CA SER A 115 -14.47 5.88 -7.62
C SER A 115 -13.16 5.51 -8.26
N SER A 116 -13.20 4.66 -9.28
CA SER A 116 -12.04 4.38 -10.12
C SER A 116 -12.47 4.36 -11.58
N ALA A 117 -11.55 4.67 -12.48
CA ALA A 117 -11.76 4.54 -13.91
C ALA A 117 -10.50 4.03 -14.60
N SER A 118 -10.68 3.24 -15.65
CA SER A 118 -9.61 2.86 -16.58
C SER A 118 -10.09 3.13 -18.01
N TRP A 119 -9.18 3.55 -18.87
CA TRP A 119 -9.46 3.84 -20.27
C TRP A 119 -8.30 3.39 -21.14
N VAL A 120 -8.58 2.46 -22.05
CA VAL A 120 -7.64 2.01 -23.07
C VAL A 120 -7.64 3.06 -24.19
N ALA A 121 -6.69 3.99 -24.14
CA ALA A 121 -6.60 5.09 -25.10
C ALA A 121 -6.08 4.60 -26.47
N THR A 122 -5.19 3.60 -26.47
CA THR A 122 -4.70 2.89 -27.65
C THR A 122 -4.39 1.43 -27.30
N ASP A 123 -4.07 0.61 -28.29
CA ASP A 123 -3.65 -0.79 -28.09
C ASP A 123 -2.43 -0.95 -27.15
N SER A 124 -1.65 0.12 -26.96
CA SER A 124 -0.45 0.13 -26.14
C SER A 124 -0.57 0.99 -24.89
N LEU A 125 -1.63 1.81 -24.73
CA LEU A 125 -1.73 2.82 -23.66
C LEU A 125 -3.05 2.71 -22.90
N GLU A 126 -2.95 2.47 -21.61
CA GLU A 126 -4.05 2.57 -20.65
C GLU A 126 -3.83 3.76 -19.72
N LEU A 127 -4.87 4.57 -19.52
CA LEU A 127 -4.93 5.58 -18.46
C LEU A 127 -5.82 5.07 -17.34
N HIS A 128 -5.43 5.31 -16.10
CA HIS A 128 -6.21 4.87 -14.95
C HIS A 128 -6.18 5.88 -13.81
N GLY A 129 -7.25 5.90 -13.03
CA GLY A 129 -7.40 6.80 -11.91
C GLY A 129 -8.26 6.20 -10.82
N SER A 130 -7.97 6.55 -9.58
CA SER A 130 -8.69 6.08 -8.40
C SER A 130 -8.76 7.18 -7.35
N TYR A 131 -9.89 7.29 -6.69
CA TYR A 131 -10.13 8.21 -5.59
C TYR A 131 -10.95 7.53 -4.50
N ARG A 132 -10.61 7.80 -3.24
CA ARG A 132 -11.35 7.37 -2.05
C ARG A 132 -11.39 8.50 -1.04
N LYS A 133 -12.54 8.65 -0.40
CA LYS A 133 -12.72 9.45 0.81
C LYS A 133 -13.14 8.53 1.95
N THR A 134 -12.31 8.41 2.97
CA THR A 134 -12.60 7.62 4.18
C THR A 134 -13.07 8.51 5.32
N GLY A 135 -14.03 8.02 6.11
CA GLY A 135 -14.62 8.76 7.22
C GLY A 135 -13.73 8.83 8.45
N ARG A 136 -13.06 7.72 8.77
CA ARG A 136 -12.07 7.61 9.84
C ARG A 136 -10.90 6.75 9.39
N TYR A 137 -9.74 6.96 10.00
CA TYR A 137 -8.53 6.19 9.69
C TYR A 137 -7.57 6.18 10.90
N PRO A 138 -6.85 5.08 11.12
CA PRO A 138 -5.77 5.07 12.10
C PRO A 138 -4.56 5.85 11.57
N SER A 139 -3.91 6.65 12.43
CA SER A 139 -2.66 7.35 12.10
C SER A 139 -1.75 7.36 13.32
N PRO A 140 -0.41 7.29 13.16
CA PRO A 140 0.50 7.38 14.29
C PRO A 140 0.42 8.77 14.93
N VAL A 141 0.44 8.78 16.26
CA VAL A 141 0.52 9.98 17.07
C VAL A 141 1.70 9.87 18.01
N LEU A 142 2.36 10.99 18.25
CA LEU A 142 3.38 11.15 19.27
C LEU A 142 2.73 11.76 20.51
N ASP A 143 2.90 11.14 21.67
CA ASP A 143 2.52 11.74 22.94
C ASP A 143 3.35 13.01 23.19
N ALA A 144 2.68 14.16 23.12
CA ALA A 144 3.30 15.47 23.30
C ALA A 144 3.84 15.70 24.72
N SER A 145 3.37 14.93 25.71
CA SER A 145 3.85 14.99 27.10
C SER A 145 5.06 14.10 27.35
N ALA A 146 5.40 13.22 26.40
CA ALA A 146 6.52 12.29 26.56
C ALA A 146 7.85 13.04 26.59
N ALA A 147 8.63 12.81 27.65
CA ALA A 147 10.01 13.29 27.74
C ALA A 147 10.83 12.87 26.51
N VAL A 148 11.86 13.65 26.16
CA VAL A 148 12.75 13.36 25.02
C VAL A 148 13.33 11.94 25.11
N VAL A 149 13.75 11.52 26.31
CA VAL A 149 14.08 10.13 26.63
C VAL A 149 12.93 9.56 27.45
N ALA A 150 12.04 8.82 26.78
CA ALA A 150 10.86 8.25 27.42
C ALA A 150 11.17 6.87 28.01
N ALA A 151 10.49 6.53 29.12
CA ALA A 151 10.54 5.21 29.73
C ALA A 151 9.61 4.18 29.05
N GLN A 152 8.67 4.66 28.23
CA GLN A 152 7.71 3.86 27.47
C GLN A 152 7.64 4.38 26.03
N ASN A 153 7.17 3.54 25.12
CA ASN A 153 7.03 3.92 23.71
C ASN A 153 6.10 5.13 23.57
N PRO A 154 6.60 6.30 23.10
CA PRO A 154 5.79 7.51 23.02
C PRO A 154 4.88 7.54 21.78
N TYR A 155 4.95 6.50 20.92
CA TYR A 155 4.12 6.35 19.74
C TYR A 155 2.91 5.46 20.00
N ALA A 156 1.74 5.94 19.63
CA ALA A 156 0.50 5.18 19.58
C ALA A 156 -0.19 5.36 18.23
N PHE A 157 -1.18 4.54 17.94
CA PHE A 157 -2.10 4.77 16.83
C PHE A 157 -3.41 5.31 17.38
N ALA A 158 -3.81 6.48 16.89
CA ALA A 158 -5.09 7.07 17.21
C ALA A 158 -6.00 7.02 15.99
N GLN A 159 -7.28 6.74 16.24
CA GLN A 159 -8.31 6.90 15.23
C GLN A 159 -8.54 8.39 14.99
N GLN A 160 -8.26 8.82 13.76
CA GLN A 160 -8.54 10.17 13.31
C GLN A 160 -10.04 10.26 12.98
N ASN A 161 -10.73 11.20 13.64
CA ASN A 161 -12.17 11.44 13.43
C ASN A 161 -12.46 12.39 12.26
N GLU A 162 -11.42 12.72 11.49
CA GLU A 162 -11.46 13.55 10.30
C GLU A 162 -11.45 12.69 9.03
N ARG A 163 -11.97 13.26 7.95
CA ARG A 163 -12.01 12.58 6.65
C ARG A 163 -10.63 12.65 6.00
N ALA A 164 -10.19 11.55 5.40
CA ALA A 164 -8.99 11.54 4.58
C ALA A 164 -9.32 11.21 3.12
N ASP A 165 -8.69 11.97 2.23
CA ASP A 165 -8.73 11.74 0.80
C ASP A 165 -7.51 10.90 0.38
N GLN A 166 -7.72 9.98 -0.55
CA GLN A 166 -6.67 9.18 -1.18
C GLN A 166 -6.93 9.17 -2.68
N ALA A 167 -5.90 9.36 -3.48
CA ALA A 167 -6.01 9.49 -4.92
C ALA A 167 -4.82 8.87 -5.63
N LEU A 168 -5.08 8.40 -6.84
CA LEU A 168 -4.11 7.91 -7.81
C LEU A 168 -4.53 8.42 -9.18
N VAL A 169 -3.56 8.85 -9.98
CA VAL A 169 -3.68 8.92 -11.44
C VAL A 169 -2.43 8.34 -12.06
N GLY A 170 -2.58 7.58 -13.14
CA GLY A 170 -1.45 6.95 -13.79
C GLY A 170 -1.75 6.50 -15.20
N PHE A 171 -0.73 5.90 -15.79
CA PHE A 171 -0.84 5.22 -17.06
C PHE A 171 0.05 3.99 -17.09
N THR A 172 -0.33 3.05 -17.95
CA THR A 172 0.47 1.91 -18.35
C THR A 172 0.69 1.97 -19.84
N TRP A 173 1.95 1.86 -20.27
CA TRP A 173 2.29 1.75 -21.69
C TRP A 173 3.02 0.43 -21.92
N THR A 174 2.63 -0.33 -22.94
CA THR A 174 3.30 -1.58 -23.31
C THR A 174 3.58 -1.62 -24.81
N SER A 175 4.85 -1.78 -25.18
CA SER A 175 5.27 -1.92 -26.58
C SER A 175 4.99 -3.33 -27.12
N GLU A 176 5.02 -3.44 -28.46
CA GLU A 176 5.03 -4.73 -29.15
C GLU A 176 6.22 -5.63 -28.75
N SER A 177 7.35 -5.01 -28.39
CA SER A 177 8.53 -5.71 -27.88
C SER A 177 8.43 -6.15 -26.42
N LYS A 178 7.22 -6.05 -25.81
CA LYS A 178 6.91 -6.42 -24.42
C LYS A 178 7.66 -5.59 -23.39
N LEU A 179 8.09 -4.38 -23.75
CA LEU A 179 8.60 -3.38 -22.82
C LEU A 179 7.39 -2.67 -22.22
N SER A 180 7.24 -2.70 -20.91
CA SER A 180 6.11 -2.13 -20.19
C SER A 180 6.59 -1.08 -19.19
N PHE A 181 5.94 0.08 -19.21
CA PHE A 181 6.10 1.17 -18.25
C PHE A 181 4.80 1.38 -17.49
N ILE A 182 4.90 1.59 -16.18
CA ILE A 182 3.83 2.05 -15.31
C ILE A 182 4.30 3.32 -14.64
N VAL A 183 3.49 4.39 -14.73
CA VAL A 183 3.77 5.66 -14.08
C VAL A 183 2.54 6.11 -13.31
N GLU A 184 2.71 6.43 -12.04
CA GLU A 184 1.60 6.75 -11.13
C GLU A 184 1.96 7.93 -10.21
N ALA A 185 1.06 8.89 -10.09
CA ALA A 185 1.09 9.94 -9.07
C ALA A 185 0.09 9.60 -7.96
N LEU A 186 0.58 9.60 -6.72
CA LEU A 186 -0.13 9.07 -5.55
C LEU A 186 -0.33 10.17 -4.51
N TYR A 187 -1.54 10.21 -3.95
CA TYR A 187 -1.84 10.93 -2.71
C TYR A 187 -2.49 9.99 -1.70
N ASP A 188 -1.91 9.87 -0.52
CA ASP A 188 -2.46 9.12 0.60
C ASP A 188 -2.62 10.01 1.83
N GLY A 189 -3.83 10.54 2.05
CA GLY A 189 -4.15 11.33 3.24
C GLY A 189 -4.08 10.55 4.55
N THR A 190 -4.09 9.21 4.50
CA THR A 190 -4.00 8.37 5.71
C THR A 190 -2.56 8.13 6.17
N ALA A 191 -1.57 8.37 5.29
CA ALA A 191 -0.16 8.34 5.65
C ALA A 191 0.18 9.48 6.64
N PRO A 192 1.25 9.31 7.45
CA PRO A 192 1.60 10.29 8.48
C PRO A 192 1.82 11.69 7.89
N SER A 193 1.34 12.70 8.62
CA SER A 193 1.36 14.09 8.15
C SER A 193 2.76 14.69 8.19
N ASP A 194 2.97 15.80 7.47
CA ASP A 194 4.23 16.54 7.55
C ASP A 194 4.48 17.06 8.98
N ALA A 195 3.43 17.46 9.71
CA ALA A 195 3.54 17.87 11.11
C ALA A 195 4.03 16.71 12.01
N PHE A 196 3.52 15.48 11.79
CA PHE A 196 4.01 14.29 12.50
C PHE A 196 5.50 14.09 12.22
N TRP A 197 5.93 14.17 10.95
CA TRP A 197 7.33 13.98 10.59
C TRP A 197 8.25 15.09 11.10
N THR A 198 7.78 16.33 11.16
CA THR A 198 8.53 17.43 11.79
C THR A 198 8.72 17.18 13.29
N ALA A 199 7.68 16.75 14.00
CA ALA A 199 7.78 16.39 15.42
C ALA A 199 8.70 15.17 15.64
N TRP A 200 8.57 14.15 14.77
CA TRP A 200 9.44 12.97 14.77
C TRP A 200 10.90 13.36 14.56
N GLN A 201 11.20 14.23 13.59
CA GLN A 201 12.56 14.69 13.30
C GLN A 201 13.13 15.52 14.45
N SER A 202 12.35 16.46 14.99
CA SER A 202 12.76 17.28 16.14
C SER A 202 13.11 16.41 17.35
N ARG A 203 12.32 15.37 17.63
CA ARG A 203 12.63 14.40 18.67
C ARG A 203 13.90 13.60 18.36
N THR A 204 14.11 13.18 17.11
CA THR A 204 15.34 12.48 16.69
C THR A 204 16.58 13.34 16.93
N ASP A 205 16.53 14.62 16.58
CA ASP A 205 17.65 15.55 16.77
C ASP A 205 17.90 15.81 18.26
N ALA A 206 16.83 15.95 19.06
CA ALA A 206 16.95 16.06 20.51
C ALA A 206 17.57 14.79 21.16
N LEU A 207 17.18 13.59 20.72
CA LEU A 207 17.77 12.33 21.16
C LEU A 207 19.26 12.25 20.82
N ARG A 208 19.65 12.65 19.60
CA ARG A 208 21.06 12.71 19.18
C ARG A 208 21.85 13.73 20.01
N ALA A 209 21.26 14.88 20.31
CA ALA A 209 21.88 15.89 21.18
C ALA A 209 22.11 15.35 22.60
N VAL A 210 21.13 14.62 23.17
CA VAL A 210 21.27 13.96 24.48
C VAL A 210 22.38 12.90 24.45
N ALA A 211 22.50 12.11 23.37
CA ALA A 211 23.59 11.14 23.25
C ALA A 211 24.99 11.77 23.11
N ALA A 212 25.08 12.97 22.53
CA ALA A 212 26.35 13.68 22.35
C ALA A 212 26.78 14.47 23.60
N ALA A 213 25.83 14.85 24.45
CA ALA A 213 26.10 15.62 25.66
C ALA A 213 26.64 14.73 26.80
N PRO A 214 27.65 15.16 27.56
CA PRO A 214 28.04 14.48 28.79
C PRO A 214 26.89 14.63 29.82
N GLY A 215 26.39 13.50 30.32
CA GLY A 215 25.25 13.51 31.23
C GLY A 215 24.91 12.14 31.81
N PRO A 216 23.94 12.10 32.75
CA PRO A 216 23.57 10.88 33.46
C PRO A 216 22.72 9.91 32.65
N VAL A 217 22.24 10.30 31.46
CA VAL A 217 21.38 9.45 30.62
C VAL A 217 22.21 8.34 29.96
N PRO A 218 21.92 7.06 30.20
CA PRO A 218 22.63 5.97 29.53
C PRO A 218 22.38 5.96 28.02
N LEU A 219 23.42 5.71 27.22
CA LEU A 219 23.30 5.59 25.75
C LEU A 219 22.31 4.49 25.33
N SER A 220 22.13 3.45 26.13
CA SER A 220 21.12 2.40 25.90
C SER A 220 19.68 2.93 25.97
N ALA A 221 19.39 3.90 26.84
CA ALA A 221 18.07 4.53 26.94
C ALA A 221 17.77 5.39 25.70
N VAL A 222 18.78 6.12 25.21
CA VAL A 222 18.68 6.86 23.94
C VAL A 222 18.52 5.90 22.75
N GLY A 223 19.31 4.83 22.72
CA GLY A 223 19.21 3.78 21.69
C GLY A 223 17.83 3.11 21.66
N GLY A 224 17.23 2.82 22.81
CA GLY A 224 15.86 2.30 22.90
C GLY A 224 14.82 3.26 22.32
N ASN A 225 14.93 4.55 22.64
CA ASN A 225 14.06 5.59 22.08
C ASN A 225 14.25 5.76 20.56
N LEU A 226 15.49 5.72 20.05
CA LEU A 226 15.76 5.68 18.61
C LEU A 226 15.23 4.41 17.95
N GLY A 227 15.21 3.29 18.67
CA GLY A 227 14.54 2.05 18.25
C GLY A 227 13.04 2.28 18.05
N TRP A 228 12.36 2.93 18.99
CA TRP A 228 10.96 3.31 18.82
C TRP A 228 10.75 4.28 17.64
N GLN A 229 11.64 5.25 17.45
CA GLN A 229 11.61 6.14 16.27
C GLN A 229 11.64 5.36 14.95
N ALA A 230 12.54 4.39 14.86
CA ALA A 230 12.73 3.58 13.67
C ALA A 230 11.49 2.73 13.31
N THR A 231 10.65 2.35 14.27
CA THR A 231 9.41 1.61 14.00
C THR A 231 8.43 2.39 13.11
N GLN A 232 8.46 3.73 13.18
CA GLN A 232 7.59 4.60 12.38
C GLN A 232 7.98 4.61 10.90
N LEU A 233 9.25 4.32 10.59
CA LEU A 233 9.77 4.24 9.21
C LEU A 233 9.39 2.93 8.50
N SER A 234 8.57 2.09 9.14
CA SER A 234 8.14 0.79 8.61
C SER A 234 6.78 0.84 7.90
N ALA A 235 6.19 2.03 7.78
CA ALA A 235 4.92 2.27 7.08
C ALA A 235 5.00 2.05 5.56
N ASN A 236 3.86 1.74 4.95
CA ASN A 236 3.77 1.45 3.50
C ASN A 236 4.18 2.66 2.63
N LEU A 237 3.69 3.85 2.98
CA LEU A 237 4.07 5.13 2.42
C LEU A 237 4.50 6.05 3.57
N LEU A 238 5.73 6.56 3.51
CA LEU A 238 6.23 7.51 4.52
C LEU A 238 5.67 8.91 4.29
N ARG A 239 5.49 9.32 3.03
CA ARG A 239 4.90 10.62 2.67
C ARG A 239 3.51 10.45 2.09
N ARG A 240 2.68 11.49 2.25
CA ARG A 240 1.35 11.54 1.62
C ARG A 240 1.42 11.68 0.11
N LYS A 241 2.44 12.36 -0.42
CA LYS A 241 2.62 12.57 -1.88
C LYS A 241 3.77 11.70 -2.37
N ASN A 242 3.51 10.88 -3.39
CA ASN A 242 4.54 10.05 -4.00
C ASN A 242 4.34 9.95 -5.51
N ALA A 243 5.40 9.61 -6.22
CA ALA A 243 5.36 9.18 -7.61
C ALA A 243 5.95 7.77 -7.69
N PHE A 244 5.33 6.91 -8.48
CA PHE A 244 5.81 5.56 -8.73
C PHE A 244 6.11 5.39 -10.22
N LEU A 245 7.24 4.77 -10.51
CA LEU A 245 7.66 4.37 -11.84
C LEU A 245 8.04 2.90 -11.79
N ARG A 246 7.58 2.13 -12.77
CA ARG A 246 8.11 0.79 -13.04
C ARG A 246 8.40 0.66 -14.53
N ALA A 247 9.55 0.08 -14.84
CA ALA A 247 9.86 -0.42 -16.16
C ALA A 247 10.11 -1.93 -16.06
N SER A 248 9.59 -2.70 -17.01
CA SER A 248 9.81 -4.14 -17.09
C SER A 248 9.84 -4.58 -18.53
N TRP A 249 10.61 -5.61 -18.82
CA TRP A 249 10.72 -6.14 -20.18
C TRP A 249 10.66 -7.65 -20.13
N THR A 250 9.84 -8.27 -20.98
CA THR A 250 9.84 -9.72 -21.14
C THR A 250 10.53 -10.08 -22.44
N HIS A 251 11.71 -10.69 -22.34
CA HIS A 251 12.50 -11.13 -23.48
C HIS A 251 12.89 -12.59 -23.32
N GLU A 252 12.31 -13.45 -24.15
CA GLU A 252 12.45 -14.91 -24.05
C GLU A 252 12.17 -15.41 -22.62
N ARG A 253 13.17 -15.95 -21.93
CA ARG A 253 13.09 -16.45 -20.56
C ARG A 253 13.41 -15.38 -19.51
N TRP A 254 13.83 -14.19 -19.91
CA TRP A 254 14.29 -13.14 -19.01
C TRP A 254 13.23 -12.05 -18.80
N GLN A 255 13.10 -11.62 -17.55
CA GLN A 255 12.20 -10.54 -17.14
C GLN A 255 12.93 -9.55 -16.22
N PRO A 256 13.81 -8.67 -16.76
CA PRO A 256 14.34 -7.57 -15.99
C PRO A 256 13.25 -6.57 -15.63
N SER A 257 13.36 -5.98 -14.44
CA SER A 257 12.50 -4.89 -14.00
C SER A 257 13.22 -3.93 -13.05
N ILE A 258 12.76 -2.68 -13.07
CA ILE A 258 13.12 -1.66 -12.11
C ILE A 258 11.85 -0.93 -11.65
N ASP A 259 11.68 -0.77 -10.35
CA ASP A 259 10.65 0.07 -9.76
C ASP A 259 11.25 1.13 -8.86
N VAL A 260 10.67 2.32 -8.87
CA VAL A 260 11.07 3.47 -8.06
C VAL A 260 9.82 4.09 -7.46
N LEU A 261 9.77 4.16 -6.12
CA LEU A 261 8.86 5.03 -5.39
C LEU A 261 9.62 6.27 -4.94
N TYR A 262 9.23 7.43 -5.43
CA TYR A 262 9.81 8.73 -5.12
C TYR A 262 8.86 9.56 -4.27
N SER A 263 9.38 10.22 -3.24
CA SER A 263 8.65 11.17 -2.41
C SER A 263 9.13 12.60 -2.69
N PRO A 264 8.35 13.42 -3.45
CA PRO A 264 8.77 14.77 -3.81
C PRO A 264 9.00 15.70 -2.60
N SER A 265 8.31 15.46 -1.48
CA SER A 265 8.36 16.33 -0.29
C SER A 265 9.76 16.44 0.34
N ASP A 266 10.56 15.39 0.27
CA ASP A 266 11.91 15.35 0.86
C ASP A 266 12.97 14.74 -0.07
N ARG A 267 12.59 14.45 -1.32
CA ARG A 267 13.43 13.82 -2.34
C ARG A 267 13.93 12.42 -1.94
N GLY A 268 13.30 11.79 -0.97
CA GLY A 268 13.54 10.40 -0.63
C GLY A 268 13.04 9.49 -1.73
N ALA A 269 13.69 8.34 -1.91
CA ALA A 269 13.22 7.32 -2.83
C ALA A 269 13.52 5.91 -2.33
N VAL A 270 12.82 4.95 -2.90
CA VAL A 270 13.17 3.54 -2.80
C VAL A 270 13.17 2.97 -4.20
N ALA A 271 14.29 2.38 -4.59
CA ALA A 271 14.46 1.74 -5.88
C ALA A 271 14.66 0.23 -5.69
N THR A 272 13.95 -0.57 -6.47
CA THR A 272 14.15 -2.02 -6.56
C THR A 272 14.54 -2.36 -7.99
N ALA A 273 15.61 -3.11 -8.18
CA ALA A 273 15.97 -3.71 -9.45
C ALA A 273 15.96 -5.23 -9.31
N ALA A 274 15.36 -5.91 -10.26
CA ALA A 274 15.21 -7.36 -10.24
C ALA A 274 15.39 -7.96 -11.64
N LEU A 275 15.90 -9.19 -11.67
CA LEU A 275 16.02 -10.01 -12.85
C LEU A 275 15.37 -11.36 -12.55
N ALA A 276 14.31 -11.68 -13.28
CA ALA A 276 13.74 -13.01 -13.24
C ALA A 276 14.16 -13.82 -14.47
N TRP A 277 14.40 -15.10 -14.26
CA TRP A 277 14.56 -16.10 -15.30
C TRP A 277 13.49 -17.19 -15.14
N GLN A 278 12.76 -17.48 -16.21
CA GLN A 278 11.71 -18.48 -16.26
C GLN A 278 12.14 -19.65 -17.16
N GLY A 279 12.47 -20.78 -16.53
CA GLY A 279 12.60 -22.07 -17.19
C GLY A 279 11.29 -22.83 -17.22
N GLU A 280 11.36 -24.10 -17.64
CA GLU A 280 10.19 -24.97 -17.77
C GLU A 280 9.61 -25.41 -16.42
N ARG A 281 10.48 -25.76 -15.47
CA ARG A 281 10.08 -26.21 -14.12
C ARG A 281 10.61 -25.32 -13.01
N ILE A 282 11.52 -24.41 -13.34
CA ILE A 282 12.24 -23.58 -12.36
C ILE A 282 12.07 -22.13 -12.75
N ARG A 283 11.79 -21.30 -11.76
CA ARG A 283 11.87 -19.84 -11.84
C ARG A 283 12.88 -19.34 -10.81
N ILE A 284 13.74 -18.43 -11.23
CA ILE A 284 14.71 -17.76 -10.37
C ILE A 284 14.45 -16.27 -10.43
N ASP A 285 14.28 -15.62 -9.28
CA ASP A 285 14.16 -14.18 -9.15
C ASP A 285 15.30 -13.68 -8.27
N VAL A 286 16.15 -12.79 -8.78
CA VAL A 286 17.23 -12.16 -8.03
C VAL A 286 17.10 -10.65 -8.11
N GLY A 287 17.38 -9.95 -7.03
CA GLY A 287 17.31 -8.50 -7.06
C GLY A 287 17.85 -7.81 -5.82
N GLY A 288 17.75 -6.49 -5.86
CA GLY A 288 18.20 -5.61 -4.79
C GLY A 288 17.29 -4.39 -4.66
N ARG A 289 17.10 -3.96 -3.42
CA ARG A 289 16.42 -2.72 -3.06
C ARG A 289 17.38 -1.77 -2.37
N ALA A 290 17.31 -0.49 -2.71
CA ALA A 290 18.02 0.58 -2.03
C ALA A 290 17.05 1.68 -1.58
N PHE A 291 17.29 2.21 -0.38
CA PHE A 291 16.67 3.42 0.14
C PHE A 291 17.61 4.59 -0.12
N LEU A 292 17.12 5.59 -0.83
CA LEU A 292 17.90 6.67 -1.45
C LEU A 292 17.35 8.03 -1.05
N GLY A 293 18.14 9.08 -1.27
CA GLY A 293 17.76 10.48 -1.05
C GLY A 293 18.77 11.23 -0.18
N PRO A 294 18.55 12.53 0.04
CA PRO A 294 19.32 13.33 0.99
C PRO A 294 19.27 12.73 2.41
N GLU A 295 20.30 12.95 3.23
CA GLU A 295 20.41 12.37 4.59
C GLU A 295 19.22 12.68 5.51
N ASN A 296 18.57 13.81 5.30
CA ASN A 296 17.38 14.24 6.05
C ASN A 296 16.05 13.70 5.49
N SER A 297 16.05 13.01 4.34
CA SER A 297 14.85 12.37 3.79
C SER A 297 14.45 11.15 4.61
N LEU A 298 13.15 10.87 4.73
CA LEU A 298 12.68 9.78 5.59
C LEU A 298 13.20 8.40 5.14
N TYR A 299 13.27 8.17 3.83
CA TYR A 299 13.85 6.93 3.30
C TYR A 299 15.35 6.83 3.57
N ALA A 300 16.11 7.92 3.48
CA ALA A 300 17.52 7.89 3.87
C ALA A 300 17.72 7.68 5.38
N GLN A 301 16.68 7.85 6.21
CA GLN A 301 16.73 7.61 7.65
C GLN A 301 16.34 6.18 8.06
N THR A 302 15.92 5.32 7.13
CA THR A 302 15.60 3.91 7.45
C THR A 302 16.83 3.18 8.01
N PRO A 303 16.68 2.29 9.02
CA PRO A 303 17.82 1.52 9.54
C PRO A 303 18.46 0.61 8.48
N VAL A 304 17.64 0.06 7.60
CA VAL A 304 18.07 -0.79 6.49
C VAL A 304 18.23 0.07 5.24
N LYS A 305 19.46 0.15 4.72
CA LYS A 305 19.77 0.95 3.51
C LYS A 305 19.63 0.17 2.22
N ARG A 306 19.97 -1.12 2.26
CA ARG A 306 19.95 -2.01 1.11
C ARG A 306 19.48 -3.39 1.53
N VAL A 307 18.73 -4.05 0.65
CA VAL A 307 18.30 -5.44 0.82
C VAL A 307 18.54 -6.17 -0.47
N GLY A 308 19.27 -7.29 -0.42
CA GLY A 308 19.38 -8.23 -1.53
C GLY A 308 18.41 -9.38 -1.33
N PHE A 309 17.95 -9.97 -2.43
CA PHE A 309 17.03 -11.09 -2.37
C PHE A 309 17.25 -12.09 -3.51
N LEU A 310 16.92 -13.35 -3.22
CA LEU A 310 16.92 -14.48 -4.14
C LEU A 310 15.71 -15.35 -3.81
N GLN A 311 14.90 -15.66 -4.83
CA GLN A 311 13.83 -16.65 -4.74
C GLN A 311 14.03 -17.70 -5.84
N LEU A 312 13.83 -18.95 -5.45
CA LEU A 312 13.79 -20.08 -6.36
C LEU A 312 12.44 -20.78 -6.18
N THR A 313 11.69 -20.90 -7.26
CA THR A 313 10.41 -21.62 -7.29
C THR A 313 10.57 -22.80 -8.23
N ALA A 314 10.22 -24.00 -7.76
CA ALA A 314 10.20 -25.21 -8.56
C ALA A 314 8.78 -25.76 -8.62
N ALA A 315 8.26 -26.00 -9.82
CA ALA A 315 7.04 -26.75 -10.02
C ALA A 315 7.37 -28.25 -10.03
N PHE A 316 6.63 -29.02 -9.25
CA PHE A 316 6.67 -30.48 -9.21
C PHE A 316 5.47 -31.07 -9.96
#